data_AF-A0A961STI8-F1
#
_entry.id   AF-A0A961STI8-F1
#
_cell.length_a   1.000
_cell.length_b   1.000
_cell.length_c   1.000
_cell.angle_alpha   90.00
_cell.angle_beta   90.00
_cell.angle_gamma   90.00
#
_symmetry.space_group_name_H-M   'P 1'
#
loop_
_entity.id
_entity.type
_entity.pdbx_description
1 polymer ?
#
loop_
_entity_poly.entity_id
_entity_poly.type
_entity_poly.pdbx_seq_one_letter_code
_entity_poly.pdbx_strand_id
1 'polypeptide(L)'
;MTSRPIVSLEGVTKTYGNFTALHATDLSVGEGEFVTLLGPSGCGKTTTLRLIGGFERTSSGRILISGEDMTSRPPYERPVNTVFQDYALFPHMSVSQNIAYGLSVKSNNVPGADRAARVTEALALVGLAGMADRRPEALSGGQRQRVAMARAIVRRPRVLLLDEPLSALDVKLREGMQVELKRLHRELGITFVMVTHDQTEALALSDRIVVMNQGRVAQIGSPTELYDNPSTPYVADFIGAANLLEAEAAGRDGALAAFRLGGTVVRSARVASAAVTGKAILGIRPERFLVSGTETANRLALTIKEVLFHGDRLRLELMLEGVDRPLFAELPRTALPPDSPIEPGAGIALHVEPSDILLFAGGSTA
;
A
#
# COMPACT_ATOMS: atom_id res chain seq x y z
N MET A 1 5.38 -12.53 22.53
CA MET A 1 5.59 -11.40 23.47
C MET A 1 5.26 -10.13 22.70
N THR A 2 4.11 -9.52 22.94
CA THR A 2 3.72 -8.28 22.25
C THR A 2 4.57 -7.15 22.77
N SER A 3 5.62 -6.81 22.02
CA SER A 3 6.43 -5.61 22.25
C SER A 3 5.51 -4.39 22.28
N ARG A 4 5.74 -3.49 23.24
CA ARG A 4 4.97 -2.25 23.38
C ARG A 4 5.09 -1.45 22.07
N PRO A 5 3.99 -0.91 21.52
CA PRO A 5 4.04 -0.15 20.27
C PRO A 5 4.91 1.11 20.41
N ILE A 6 5.67 1.42 19.36
CA ILE A 6 6.53 2.60 19.30
C ILE A 6 5.77 3.86 18.88
N VAL A 7 4.70 3.71 18.10
CA VAL A 7 3.74 4.79 17.83
C VAL A 7 2.35 4.27 18.16
N SER A 8 1.54 5.07 18.84
CA SER A 8 0.12 4.76 19.10
C SER A 8 -0.74 6.00 18.90
N LEU A 9 -1.76 5.87 18.05
CA LEU A 9 -2.88 6.78 17.96
C LEU A 9 -4.00 6.18 18.80
N GLU A 10 -4.53 6.96 19.74
CA GLU A 10 -5.64 6.57 20.62
C GLU A 10 -6.82 7.51 20.39
N GLY A 11 -7.84 7.02 19.69
CA GLY A 11 -9.04 7.77 19.33
C GLY A 11 -8.74 9.08 18.59
N VAL A 12 -7.66 9.13 17.80
CA VAL A 12 -7.20 10.38 17.19
C VAL A 12 -8.17 10.83 16.11
N THR A 13 -8.56 12.10 16.17
CA THR A 13 -9.42 12.75 15.17
C THR A 13 -8.76 13.99 14.61
N LYS A 14 -9.14 14.38 13.39
CA LYS A 14 -8.77 15.67 12.80
C LYS A 14 -9.91 16.22 11.95
N THR A 15 -10.29 17.45 12.29
CA THR A 15 -11.30 18.25 11.60
C THR A 15 -10.69 19.56 11.12
N TYR A 16 -11.11 20.02 9.95
CA TYR A 16 -10.79 21.32 9.36
C TYR A 16 -12.12 22.04 9.10
N GLY A 17 -12.52 22.93 10.01
CA GLY A 17 -13.87 23.49 10.00
C GLY A 17 -14.92 22.37 10.04
N ASN A 18 -15.76 22.30 9.02
CA ASN A 18 -16.83 21.29 8.92
C ASN A 18 -16.38 19.96 8.28
N PHE A 19 -15.15 19.89 7.75
CA PHE A 19 -14.63 18.69 7.10
C PHE A 19 -13.87 17.81 8.09
N THR A 20 -14.22 16.52 8.18
CA THR A 20 -13.48 15.55 9.00
C THR A 20 -12.46 14.83 8.13
N ALA A 21 -11.18 15.17 8.29
CA ALA A 21 -10.09 14.55 7.54
C ALA A 21 -9.65 13.19 8.12
N LEU A 22 -9.82 13.02 9.44
CA LEU A 22 -9.56 11.76 10.13
C LEU A 22 -10.63 11.57 11.21
N HIS A 23 -11.42 10.51 11.07
CA HIS A 23 -12.34 10.04 12.10
C HIS A 23 -11.55 9.35 13.22
N ALA A 24 -12.19 9.11 14.37
CA ALA A 24 -11.53 8.52 15.54
C ALA A 24 -10.80 7.23 15.12
N THR A 25 -9.48 7.28 15.21
CA THR A 25 -8.60 6.24 14.70
C THR A 25 -7.70 5.73 15.81
N ASP A 26 -7.77 4.42 16.05
CA ASP A 26 -6.83 3.67 16.87
C ASP A 26 -5.84 2.95 15.96
N LEU A 27 -4.55 3.22 16.14
CA LEU A 27 -3.49 2.60 15.34
C LEU A 27 -2.24 2.43 16.20
N SER A 28 -1.71 1.21 16.27
CA SER A 28 -0.45 0.91 16.94
C SER A 28 0.58 0.46 15.92
N VAL A 29 1.79 1.02 15.94
CA VAL A 29 2.93 0.60 15.12
C VAL A 29 4.00 -0.02 16.01
N GLY A 30 4.52 -1.18 15.61
CA GLY A 30 5.59 -1.90 16.30
C GLY A 30 6.97 -1.27 16.09
N GLU A 31 7.89 -1.54 17.02
CA GLU A 31 9.30 -1.20 16.84
C GLU A 31 9.94 -2.02 15.71
N GLY A 32 10.66 -1.36 14.81
CA GLY A 32 11.26 -1.98 13.62
C GLY A 32 10.28 -2.37 12.52
N GLU A 33 9.00 -1.99 12.63
CA GLU A 33 7.97 -2.30 11.64
C GLU A 33 7.99 -1.30 10.46
N PHE A 34 7.81 -1.81 9.23
CA PHE A 34 7.48 -0.99 8.06
C PHE A 34 5.96 -0.95 7.85
N VAL A 35 5.33 0.14 8.26
CA VAL A 35 3.90 0.38 8.06
C VAL A 35 3.65 1.37 6.92
N THR A 36 2.72 1.04 6.05
CA THR A 36 2.25 1.96 4.99
C THR A 36 0.80 2.36 5.20
N LEU A 37 0.53 3.65 5.19
CA LEU A 37 -0.80 4.22 5.05
C LEU A 37 -1.12 4.30 3.55
N LEU A 38 -2.11 3.54 3.11
CA LEU A 38 -2.51 3.42 1.70
C LEU A 38 -3.99 3.79 1.55
N GLY A 39 -4.36 4.42 0.45
CA GLY A 39 -5.73 4.89 0.21
C GLY A 39 -5.78 5.94 -0.89
N PRO A 40 -6.97 6.31 -1.39
CA PRO A 40 -7.13 7.32 -2.42
C PRO A 40 -6.70 8.72 -1.95
N SER A 41 -6.55 9.65 -2.88
CA SER A 41 -6.30 11.06 -2.56
C SER A 41 -7.38 11.60 -1.63
N GLY A 42 -6.97 12.34 -0.59
CA GLY A 42 -7.90 12.94 0.37
C GLY A 42 -8.45 12.02 1.47
N CYS A 43 -8.05 10.74 1.55
CA CYS A 43 -8.55 9.83 2.59
C CYS A 43 -7.90 9.98 3.98
N GLY A 44 -7.03 10.97 4.19
CA GLY A 44 -6.44 11.28 5.50
C GLY A 44 -5.04 10.73 5.77
N LYS A 45 -4.36 10.11 4.79
CA LYS A 45 -3.00 9.54 4.95
C LYS A 45 -1.96 10.58 5.39
N THR A 46 -1.77 11.62 4.58
CA THR A 46 -0.82 12.71 4.86
C THR A 46 -1.20 13.47 6.12
N THR A 47 -2.51 13.65 6.38
CA THR A 47 -2.99 14.21 7.66
C THR A 47 -2.52 13.35 8.83
N THR A 48 -2.71 12.03 8.77
CA THR A 48 -2.27 11.09 9.81
C THR A 48 -0.76 11.15 10.02
N LEU A 49 0.02 11.14 8.94
CA LEU A 49 1.48 11.26 9.00
C LEU A 49 1.93 12.59 9.64
N ARG A 50 1.30 13.71 9.25
CA ARG A 50 1.58 15.05 9.81
C ARG A 50 1.17 15.17 11.27
N LEU A 51 0.10 14.49 11.68
CA LEU A 51 -0.29 14.39 13.09
C LEU A 51 0.77 13.65 13.91
N ILE A 52 1.35 12.55 13.40
CA ILE A 52 2.46 11.85 14.07
C ILE A 52 3.71 12.75 14.12
N GLY A 53 4.05 13.42 13.02
CA GLY A 53 5.18 14.35 12.93
C GLY A 53 5.02 15.67 13.70
N GLY A 54 3.81 15.98 14.17
CA GLY A 54 3.48 17.21 14.89
C GLY A 54 3.32 18.45 14.04
N PHE A 55 3.32 18.30 12.71
CA PHE A 55 3.04 19.38 11.77
C PHE A 55 1.56 19.77 11.76
N GLU A 56 0.72 18.91 12.32
CA GLU A 56 -0.69 19.15 12.57
C GLU A 56 -1.04 18.82 14.02
N ARG A 57 -2.01 19.56 14.59
CA ARG A 57 -2.58 19.26 15.91
C ARG A 57 -3.81 18.38 15.77
N THR A 58 -3.98 17.44 16.69
CA THR A 58 -5.20 16.63 16.79
C THR A 58 -6.40 17.51 17.16
N SER A 59 -7.60 17.15 16.69
CA SER A 59 -8.84 17.75 17.20
C SER A 59 -9.26 17.10 18.52
N SER A 60 -9.04 15.79 18.66
CA SER A 60 -9.17 15.02 19.90
C SER A 60 -8.34 13.72 19.81
N GLY A 61 -8.25 12.99 20.92
CA GLY A 61 -7.44 11.79 21.06
C GLY A 61 -5.98 12.08 21.42
N ARG A 62 -5.17 11.02 21.54
CA ARG A 62 -3.76 11.10 21.98
C ARG A 62 -2.82 10.43 20.99
N ILE A 63 -1.61 10.98 20.89
CA ILE A 63 -0.50 10.41 20.12
C ILE A 63 0.61 10.06 21.08
N LEU A 64 0.91 8.78 21.23
CA LEU A 64 2.04 8.30 22.00
C LEU A 64 3.18 7.91 21.06
N ILE A 65 4.40 8.32 21.39
CA ILE A 65 5.62 7.87 20.71
C ILE A 65 6.60 7.37 21.76
N SER A 66 7.05 6.12 21.63
CA SER A 66 7.86 5.43 22.65
C SER A 66 7.21 5.40 24.04
N GLY A 67 5.88 5.44 24.10
CA GLY A 67 5.11 5.46 25.35
C GLY A 67 4.95 6.85 25.98
N GLU A 68 5.51 7.90 25.40
CA GLU A 68 5.37 9.29 25.86
C GLU A 68 4.29 10.04 25.06
N ASP A 69 3.51 10.89 25.73
CA ASP A 69 2.48 11.70 25.07
C ASP A 69 3.09 12.87 24.28
N MET A 70 2.90 12.81 22.96
CA MET A 70 3.38 13.78 21.98
C MET A 70 2.28 14.72 21.48
N THR A 71 1.04 14.59 21.95
CA THR A 71 -0.15 15.25 21.39
C THR A 71 0.00 16.78 21.28
N SER A 72 0.54 17.41 22.32
CA SER A 72 0.79 18.87 22.36
C SER A 72 2.21 19.27 21.97
N ARG A 73 3.11 18.29 21.77
CA ARG A 73 4.53 18.54 21.49
C ARG A 73 4.72 19.04 20.06
N PRO A 74 5.50 20.11 19.85
CA PRO A 74 5.82 20.60 18.50
C PRO A 74 6.77 19.62 17.77
N PRO A 75 6.88 19.71 16.42
CA PRO A 75 7.68 18.76 15.63
C PRO A 75 9.11 18.56 16.11
N TYR A 76 9.79 19.64 16.52
CA TYR A 76 11.20 19.59 16.91
C TYR A 76 11.46 18.93 18.27
N GLU A 77 10.41 18.64 19.06
CA GLU A 77 10.49 17.90 20.33
C GLU A 77 10.11 16.41 20.16
N ARG A 78 9.61 16.01 18.98
CA ARG A 78 9.19 14.63 18.76
C ARG A 78 10.38 13.76 18.35
N PRO A 79 10.48 12.52 18.85
CA PRO A 79 11.59 11.62 18.53
C PRO A 79 11.42 10.94 17.16
N VAL A 80 11.01 11.70 16.15
CA VAL A 80 10.74 11.23 14.78
C VAL A 80 11.40 12.16 13.77
N ASN A 81 11.78 11.62 12.62
CA ASN A 81 12.23 12.43 11.49
C ASN A 81 11.31 12.21 10.29
N THR A 82 11.17 13.23 9.44
CA THR A 82 10.27 13.18 8.28
C THR A 82 11.02 13.46 6.99
N VAL A 83 10.75 12.64 5.98
CA VAL A 83 11.14 12.87 4.59
C VAL A 83 9.88 13.31 3.84
N PHE A 84 9.90 14.55 3.36
CA PHE A 84 8.80 15.16 2.62
C PHE A 84 8.84 14.77 1.14
N GLN A 85 7.68 14.86 0.49
CA GLN A 85 7.48 14.54 -0.92
C GLN A 85 8.39 15.34 -1.87
N ASP A 86 8.64 16.62 -1.58
CA ASP A 86 9.53 17.50 -2.35
C ASP A 86 11.01 17.35 -1.95
N TYR A 87 11.31 16.42 -1.05
CA TYR A 87 12.59 16.18 -0.39
C TYR A 87 13.09 17.33 0.49
N ALA A 88 12.52 18.53 0.37
CA ALA A 88 12.88 19.75 1.08
C ALA A 88 14.40 19.98 1.21
N LEU A 89 15.18 19.71 0.15
CA LEU A 89 16.64 19.93 0.17
C LEU A 89 16.95 21.43 0.08
N PHE A 90 17.95 21.89 0.83
CA PHE A 90 18.40 23.28 0.78
C PHE A 90 19.27 23.48 -0.47
N PRO A 91 18.83 24.23 -1.49
CA PRO A 91 19.52 24.31 -2.78
C PRO A 91 20.88 25.02 -2.68
N HIS A 92 21.00 25.94 -1.72
CA HIS A 92 22.22 26.70 -1.46
C HIS A 92 23.27 25.93 -0.63
N MET A 93 22.94 24.73 -0.15
CA MET A 93 23.84 23.89 0.64
C MET A 93 24.33 22.69 -0.19
N SER A 94 25.57 22.24 0.05
CA SER A 94 26.06 20.97 -0.48
C SER A 94 25.29 19.77 0.08
N VAL A 95 25.52 18.59 -0.47
CA VAL A 95 25.00 17.33 0.07
C VAL A 95 25.43 17.12 1.53
N SER A 96 26.72 17.28 1.81
CA SER A 96 27.26 17.12 3.18
C SER A 96 26.64 18.13 4.15
N GLN A 97 26.42 19.38 3.72
CA GLN A 97 25.78 20.42 4.51
C GLN A 97 24.30 20.12 4.75
N ASN A 98 23.57 19.64 3.73
CA ASN A 98 22.19 19.20 3.86
C ASN A 98 22.04 18.11 4.93
N ILE A 99 22.91 17.09 4.87
CA ILE A 99 22.90 15.98 5.83
C ILE A 99 23.31 16.48 7.23
N ALA A 100 24.37 17.29 7.32
CA ALA A 100 24.89 17.79 8.58
C ALA A 100 23.96 18.80 9.29
N TYR A 101 23.02 19.42 8.58
CA TYR A 101 22.16 20.49 9.11
C TYR A 101 21.46 20.07 10.41
N GLY A 102 20.90 18.86 10.46
CA GLY A 102 20.26 18.35 11.67
C GLY A 102 21.26 18.20 12.85
N LEU A 103 22.53 17.98 12.60
CA LEU A 103 23.54 17.83 13.67
C LEU A 103 24.07 19.18 14.17
N SER A 104 23.87 20.27 13.42
CA SER A 104 24.41 21.60 13.71
C SER A 104 23.48 22.49 14.54
N VAL A 105 22.19 22.17 14.60
CA VAL A 105 21.20 22.92 15.40
C VAL A 105 21.52 22.79 16.89
N LYS A 106 21.49 23.92 17.62
CA LYS A 106 21.92 24.07 19.03
C LYS A 106 21.37 23.02 20.00
N SER A 107 20.16 22.50 19.78
CA SER A 107 19.56 21.47 20.64
C SER A 107 20.27 20.11 20.59
N ASN A 108 21.07 19.84 19.55
CA ASN A 108 21.75 18.57 19.31
C ASN A 108 23.22 18.79 18.91
N ASN A 109 23.94 19.69 19.58
CA ASN A 109 25.29 20.12 19.21
C ASN A 109 26.33 19.00 19.32
N VAL A 110 26.40 18.13 18.30
CA VAL A 110 27.43 17.10 18.15
C VAL A 110 28.77 17.76 17.80
N PRO A 111 29.90 17.37 18.42
CA PRO A 111 31.22 17.90 18.08
C PRO A 111 31.55 17.79 16.58
N GLY A 112 32.35 18.73 16.04
CA GLY A 112 32.62 18.83 14.60
C GLY A 112 33.21 17.55 13.97
N ALA A 113 34.11 16.87 14.67
CA ALA A 113 34.71 15.61 14.20
C ALA A 113 33.66 14.49 14.10
N ASP A 114 32.79 14.35 15.10
CA ASP A 114 31.71 13.37 15.12
C ASP A 114 30.65 13.64 14.05
N ARG A 115 30.44 14.92 13.69
CA ARG A 115 29.55 15.30 12.57
C ARG A 115 30.06 14.78 11.25
N ALA A 116 31.33 15.02 10.93
CA ALA A 116 31.92 14.58 9.66
C ALA A 116 31.87 13.05 9.53
N ALA A 117 32.16 12.32 10.61
CA ALA A 117 32.07 10.88 10.67
C ALA A 117 30.63 10.39 10.39
N ARG A 118 29.62 10.95 11.07
CA ARG A 118 28.21 10.59 10.86
C ARG A 118 27.69 10.92 9.46
N VAL A 119 28.12 12.05 8.88
CA VAL A 119 27.76 12.40 7.49
C VAL A 119 28.37 11.39 6.52
N THR A 120 29.61 10.98 6.75
CA THR A 120 30.30 9.97 5.94
C THR A 120 29.59 8.61 6.03
N GLU A 121 29.25 8.19 7.24
CA GLU A 121 28.47 6.97 7.51
C GLU A 121 27.10 7.02 6.80
N ALA A 122 26.36 8.12 6.96
CA ALA A 122 25.06 8.29 6.33
C ALA A 122 25.15 8.27 4.79
N LEU A 123 26.18 8.89 4.20
CA LEU A 123 26.43 8.85 2.77
C LEU A 123 26.75 7.45 2.27
N ALA A 124 27.52 6.68 3.03
CA ALA A 124 27.82 5.29 2.69
C ALA A 124 26.56 4.43 2.73
N LEU A 125 25.72 4.58 3.76
CA LEU A 125 24.46 3.84 3.93
C LEU A 125 23.52 4.02 2.74
N VAL A 126 23.43 5.23 2.17
CA VAL A 126 22.55 5.52 1.02
C VAL A 126 23.26 5.37 -0.34
N GLY A 127 24.49 4.85 -0.37
CA GLY A 127 25.25 4.64 -1.60
C GLY A 127 25.64 5.93 -2.34
N LEU A 128 25.90 7.02 -1.61
CA LEU A 128 26.31 8.33 -2.15
C LEU A 128 27.74 8.72 -1.73
N ALA A 129 28.59 7.74 -1.39
CA ALA A 129 30.00 7.98 -1.14
C ALA A 129 30.65 8.76 -2.30
N GLY A 130 31.44 9.79 -1.98
CA GLY A 130 32.08 10.66 -2.98
C GLY A 130 31.20 11.77 -3.58
N MET A 131 29.94 11.92 -3.13
CA MET A 131 29.05 13.00 -3.62
C MET A 131 28.86 14.16 -2.63
N ALA A 132 29.66 14.21 -1.57
CA ALA A 132 29.52 15.16 -0.45
C ALA A 132 29.49 16.64 -0.88
N ASP A 133 30.29 17.01 -1.88
CA ASP A 133 30.47 18.42 -2.29
C ASP A 133 29.48 18.87 -3.37
N ARG A 134 28.69 17.95 -3.93
CA ARG A 134 27.69 18.30 -4.94
C ARG A 134 26.57 19.14 -4.34
N ARG A 135 25.92 19.94 -5.18
CA ARG A 135 24.67 20.65 -4.83
C ARG A 135 23.45 19.86 -5.31
N PRO A 136 22.25 20.03 -4.71
CA PRO A 136 21.04 19.30 -5.09
C PRO A 136 20.67 19.38 -6.57
N GLU A 137 20.97 20.51 -7.23
CA GLU A 137 20.71 20.75 -8.66
C GLU A 137 21.53 19.84 -9.58
N ALA A 138 22.70 19.35 -9.10
CA ALA A 138 23.59 18.45 -9.84
C ALA A 138 23.28 16.96 -9.60
N LEU A 139 22.15 16.64 -8.97
CA LEU A 139 21.74 15.29 -8.61
C LEU A 139 20.50 14.85 -9.41
N SER A 140 20.43 13.57 -9.73
CA SER A 140 19.21 12.94 -10.25
C SER A 140 18.10 12.89 -9.18
N GLY A 141 16.85 12.60 -9.58
CA GLY A 141 15.72 12.46 -8.65
C GLY A 141 15.98 11.45 -7.54
N GLY A 142 16.44 10.25 -7.88
CA GLY A 142 16.76 9.20 -6.90
C GLY A 142 17.95 9.57 -6.00
N GLN A 143 18.94 10.32 -6.52
CA GLN A 143 20.03 10.83 -5.69
C GLN A 143 19.53 11.89 -4.69
N ARG A 144 18.66 12.83 -5.10
CA ARG A 144 18.06 13.81 -4.17
C ARG A 144 17.26 13.11 -3.07
N GLN A 145 16.49 12.08 -3.41
CA GLN A 145 15.78 11.27 -2.42
C GLN A 145 16.74 10.62 -1.42
N ARG A 146 17.82 9.98 -1.91
CA ARG A 146 18.85 9.37 -1.05
C ARG A 146 19.53 10.39 -0.12
N VAL A 147 19.76 11.63 -0.58
CA VAL A 147 20.26 12.72 0.28
C VAL A 147 19.25 13.07 1.37
N ALA A 148 17.95 13.15 1.04
CA ALA A 148 16.91 13.41 2.02
C ALA A 148 16.78 12.28 3.05
N MET A 149 16.89 11.03 2.61
CA MET A 149 16.96 9.85 3.49
C MET A 149 18.19 9.93 4.40
N ALA A 150 19.38 10.20 3.86
CA ALA A 150 20.62 10.36 4.64
C ALA A 150 20.47 11.44 5.71
N ARG A 151 19.89 12.60 5.34
CA ARG A 151 19.61 13.70 6.27
C ARG A 151 18.64 13.29 7.38
N ALA A 152 17.66 12.45 7.07
CA ALA A 152 16.71 11.97 8.07
C ALA A 152 17.32 10.90 9.00
N ILE A 153 18.19 10.02 8.51
CA ILE A 153 18.76 8.93 9.32
C ILE A 153 20.01 9.34 10.10
N VAL A 154 20.70 10.44 9.73
CA VAL A 154 21.97 10.86 10.38
C VAL A 154 21.82 11.13 11.90
N ARG A 155 20.60 11.47 12.33
CA ARG A 155 20.25 11.66 13.74
C ARG A 155 19.91 10.36 14.48
N ARG A 156 19.90 9.22 13.78
CA ARG A 156 19.50 7.90 14.28
C ARG A 156 18.12 7.93 14.96
N PRO A 157 17.07 8.38 14.24
CA PRO A 157 15.72 8.42 14.80
C PRO A 157 15.21 7.00 15.05
N ARG A 158 14.31 6.83 16.03
CA ARG A 158 13.64 5.53 16.22
C ARG A 158 12.49 5.32 15.24
N VAL A 159 11.88 6.40 14.75
CA VAL A 159 10.78 6.38 13.79
C VAL A 159 11.09 7.33 12.63
N LEU A 160 10.95 6.83 11.41
CA LEU A 160 11.08 7.58 10.17
C LEU A 160 9.72 7.69 9.48
N LEU A 161 9.29 8.91 9.20
CA LEU A 161 8.05 9.22 8.51
C LEU A 161 8.36 9.56 7.05
N LEU A 162 7.70 8.91 6.10
CA LEU A 162 7.95 9.07 4.66
C LEU A 162 6.66 9.51 3.96
N ASP A 163 6.62 10.74 3.42
CA ASP A 163 5.45 11.29 2.72
C ASP A 163 5.65 11.15 1.20
N GLU A 164 5.01 10.16 0.59
CA GLU A 164 5.11 9.84 -0.85
C GLU A 164 6.55 9.84 -1.40
N PRO A 165 7.49 9.10 -0.78
CA PRO A 165 8.91 9.25 -1.06
C PRO A 165 9.33 8.86 -2.49
N LEU A 166 8.46 8.18 -3.24
CA LEU A 166 8.73 7.62 -4.57
C LEU A 166 7.89 8.25 -5.69
N SER A 167 6.98 9.19 -5.36
CA SER A 167 5.98 9.69 -6.33
C SER A 167 6.60 10.46 -7.50
N ALA A 168 7.74 11.13 -7.28
CA ALA A 168 8.40 11.98 -8.27
C ALA A 168 9.42 11.24 -9.16
N LEU A 169 9.51 9.91 -9.06
CA LEU A 169 10.48 9.09 -9.80
C LEU A 169 9.84 8.42 -11.01
N ASP A 170 10.62 8.22 -12.08
CA ASP A 170 10.22 7.33 -13.18
C ASP A 170 10.22 5.86 -12.73
N VAL A 171 9.61 4.99 -13.54
CA VAL A 171 9.40 3.56 -13.21
C VAL A 171 10.70 2.83 -12.87
N LYS A 172 11.77 3.01 -13.66
CA LYS A 172 13.04 2.29 -13.45
C LYS A 172 13.74 2.76 -12.18
N LEU A 173 13.75 4.07 -11.94
CA LEU A 173 14.30 4.62 -10.70
C LEU A 173 13.47 4.21 -9.49
N ARG A 174 12.15 4.16 -9.61
CA ARG A 174 11.22 3.75 -8.55
C ARG A 174 11.51 2.31 -8.09
N GLU A 175 11.59 1.36 -9.01
CA GLU A 175 11.90 -0.05 -8.69
C GLU A 175 13.24 -0.19 -7.95
N GLY A 176 14.30 0.46 -8.46
CA GLY A 176 15.60 0.45 -7.80
C GLY A 176 15.57 1.07 -6.40
N MET A 177 14.78 2.13 -6.21
CA MET A 177 14.63 2.78 -4.91
C MET A 177 13.77 1.98 -3.93
N GLN A 178 12.79 1.20 -4.38
CA GLN A 178 12.04 0.28 -3.52
C GLN A 178 12.99 -0.76 -2.89
N VAL A 179 13.83 -1.39 -3.71
CA VAL A 179 14.84 -2.36 -3.22
C VAL A 179 15.76 -1.70 -2.19
N GLU A 180 16.20 -0.48 -2.48
CA GLU A 180 17.09 0.26 -1.59
C GLU A 180 16.43 0.66 -0.27
N LEU A 181 15.17 1.10 -0.28
CA LEU A 181 14.42 1.41 0.95
C LEU A 181 14.24 0.16 1.81
N LYS A 182 13.94 -0.99 1.20
CA LYS A 182 13.81 -2.26 1.92
C LYS A 182 15.14 -2.72 2.52
N ARG A 183 16.25 -2.57 1.78
CA ARG A 183 17.60 -2.82 2.28
C ARG A 183 17.92 -1.93 3.48
N LEU A 184 17.68 -0.63 3.34
CA LEU A 184 17.97 0.37 4.36
C LEU A 184 17.15 0.13 5.64
N HIS A 185 15.86 -0.18 5.50
CA HIS A 185 15.00 -0.54 6.64
C HIS A 185 15.57 -1.74 7.41
N ARG A 186 15.94 -2.81 6.70
CA ARG A 186 16.52 -4.03 7.30
C ARG A 186 17.87 -3.76 7.97
N GLU A 187 18.71 -2.91 7.39
CA GLU A 187 20.04 -2.59 7.91
C GLU A 187 19.98 -1.68 9.15
N LEU A 188 19.03 -0.73 9.19
CA LEU A 188 18.86 0.20 10.30
C LEU A 188 18.03 -0.35 11.45
N GLY A 189 17.06 -1.22 11.18
CA GLY A 189 16.13 -1.77 12.18
C GLY A 189 15.23 -0.73 12.86
N ILE A 190 15.09 0.46 12.28
CA ILE A 190 14.23 1.53 12.79
C ILE A 190 12.82 1.42 12.18
N THR A 191 11.81 1.95 12.86
CA THR A 191 10.42 1.90 12.40
C THR A 191 10.18 2.87 11.24
N PHE A 192 9.50 2.41 10.18
CA PHE A 192 9.10 3.23 9.06
C PHE A 192 7.56 3.40 9.04
N VAL A 193 7.09 4.63 8.89
CA VAL A 193 5.68 4.92 8.57
C VAL A 193 5.65 5.69 7.25
N MET A 194 5.17 5.04 6.21
CA MET A 194 5.12 5.58 4.85
C MET A 194 3.70 5.93 4.45
N VAL A 195 3.53 6.99 3.68
CA VAL A 195 2.31 7.30 2.93
C VAL A 195 2.59 7.08 1.46
N THR A 196 1.70 6.36 0.78
CA THR A 196 1.70 6.28 -0.68
C THR A 196 0.27 6.13 -1.19
N HIS A 197 0.07 6.41 -2.47
CA HIS A 197 -1.13 6.07 -3.22
C HIS A 197 -0.90 4.87 -4.17
N ASP A 198 0.34 4.38 -4.29
CA ASP A 198 0.70 3.26 -5.14
C ASP A 198 0.58 1.93 -4.36
N GLN A 199 -0.27 1.05 -4.86
CA GLN A 199 -0.55 -0.26 -4.25
C GLN A 199 0.68 -1.18 -4.33
N THR A 200 1.41 -1.14 -5.43
CA THR A 200 2.60 -1.96 -5.67
C THR A 200 3.68 -1.63 -4.66
N GLU A 201 3.88 -0.33 -4.39
CA GLU A 201 4.80 0.13 -3.34
C GLU A 201 4.42 -0.42 -1.97
N ALA A 202 3.15 -0.27 -1.59
CA ALA A 202 2.67 -0.73 -0.29
C ALA A 202 2.83 -2.26 -0.14
N LEU A 203 2.45 -3.04 -1.16
CA LEU A 203 2.55 -4.50 -1.16
C LEU A 203 4.00 -5.00 -1.14
N ALA A 204 4.93 -4.32 -1.82
CA ALA A 204 6.32 -4.76 -1.94
C ALA A 204 7.18 -4.43 -0.71
N LEU A 205 6.90 -3.31 -0.04
CA LEU A 205 7.76 -2.75 0.99
C LEU A 205 7.31 -3.06 2.42
N SER A 206 6.00 -3.15 2.66
CA SER A 206 5.45 -3.06 4.01
C SER A 206 5.35 -4.41 4.69
N ASP A 207 5.59 -4.43 6.00
CA ASP A 207 5.18 -5.54 6.87
C ASP A 207 3.66 -5.52 7.09
N ARG A 208 3.09 -4.31 7.20
CA ARG A 208 1.65 -4.09 7.39
C ARG A 208 1.19 -2.84 6.66
N ILE A 209 -0.01 -2.91 6.10
CA ILE A 209 -0.64 -1.81 5.39
C ILE A 209 -1.92 -1.42 6.12
N VAL A 210 -2.12 -0.12 6.30
CA VAL A 210 -3.34 0.50 6.81
C VAL A 210 -4.09 1.07 5.61
N VAL A 211 -5.12 0.35 5.16
CA VAL A 211 -5.97 0.81 4.06
C VAL A 211 -6.96 1.83 4.62
N MET A 212 -6.95 3.04 4.07
CA MET A 212 -7.77 4.16 4.51
C MET A 212 -8.80 4.54 3.45
N ASN A 213 -10.04 4.73 3.88
CA ASN A 213 -11.14 5.23 3.04
C ASN A 213 -11.86 6.37 3.76
N GLN A 214 -12.02 7.52 3.10
CA GLN A 214 -12.80 8.67 3.64
C GLN A 214 -12.47 9.03 5.10
N GLY A 215 -11.19 9.09 5.47
CA GLY A 215 -10.77 9.44 6.83
C GLY A 215 -10.94 8.33 7.87
N ARG A 216 -11.25 7.08 7.44
CA ARG A 216 -11.39 5.91 8.30
C ARG A 216 -10.41 4.82 7.88
N VAL A 217 -10.01 3.99 8.83
CA VAL A 217 -9.32 2.74 8.54
C VAL A 217 -10.34 1.72 8.02
N ALA A 218 -10.17 1.28 6.78
CA ALA A 218 -11.00 0.26 6.15
C ALA A 218 -10.55 -1.15 6.57
N GLN A 219 -9.23 -1.41 6.55
CA GLN A 219 -8.63 -2.66 7.00
C GLN A 219 -7.15 -2.45 7.31
N ILE A 220 -6.64 -3.22 8.26
CA ILE A 220 -5.21 -3.32 8.57
C ILE A 220 -4.82 -4.78 8.42
N GLY A 221 -3.72 -5.06 7.73
CA GLY A 221 -3.21 -6.43 7.57
C GLY A 221 -1.88 -6.46 6.85
N SER A 222 -1.28 -7.64 6.80
CA SER A 222 -0.11 -7.86 5.95
C SER A 222 -0.50 -7.74 4.46
N PRO A 223 0.47 -7.52 3.56
CA PRO A 223 0.21 -7.51 2.12
C PRO A 223 -0.59 -8.73 1.62
N THR A 224 -0.23 -9.92 2.09
CA THR A 224 -0.91 -11.17 1.69
C THR A 224 -2.32 -11.25 2.28
N GLU A 225 -2.52 -10.88 3.54
CA GLU A 225 -3.85 -10.86 4.15
C GLU A 225 -4.80 -9.90 3.44
N LEU A 226 -4.34 -8.70 3.08
CA LEU A 226 -5.18 -7.72 2.38
C LEU A 226 -5.49 -8.13 0.95
N TYR A 227 -4.54 -8.76 0.26
CA TYR A 227 -4.72 -9.21 -1.11
C TYR A 227 -5.63 -10.43 -1.18
N ASP A 228 -5.32 -11.45 -0.36
CA ASP A 228 -5.98 -12.75 -0.38
C ASP A 228 -7.26 -12.76 0.44
N ASN A 229 -7.35 -12.01 1.55
CA ASN A 229 -8.50 -12.00 2.47
C ASN A 229 -8.99 -10.57 2.79
N PRO A 230 -9.37 -9.79 1.77
CA PRO A 230 -10.01 -8.49 2.00
C PRO A 230 -11.32 -8.67 2.77
N SER A 231 -11.59 -7.76 3.70
CA SER A 231 -12.79 -7.78 4.56
C SER A 231 -14.01 -7.18 3.88
N THR A 232 -13.80 -6.32 2.88
CA THR A 232 -14.88 -5.62 2.16
C THR A 232 -14.61 -5.61 0.65
N PRO A 233 -15.67 -5.45 -0.18
CA PRO A 233 -15.51 -5.25 -1.61
C PRO A 233 -14.60 -4.05 -1.95
N TYR A 234 -14.66 -2.98 -1.16
CA TYR A 234 -13.78 -1.82 -1.32
C TYR A 234 -12.30 -2.21 -1.21
N VAL A 235 -11.90 -2.93 -0.16
CA VAL A 235 -10.49 -3.33 0.01
C VAL A 235 -10.07 -4.31 -1.08
N ALA A 236 -10.98 -5.21 -1.48
CA ALA A 236 -10.74 -6.13 -2.57
C ALA A 236 -10.45 -5.39 -3.87
N ASP A 237 -11.30 -4.44 -4.25
CA ASP A 237 -11.09 -3.63 -5.46
C ASP A 237 -9.82 -2.78 -5.37
N PHE A 238 -9.59 -2.16 -4.21
CA PHE A 238 -8.52 -1.19 -4.03
C PHE A 238 -7.11 -1.78 -3.91
N ILE A 239 -6.90 -3.03 -3.48
CA ILE A 239 -5.55 -3.62 -3.30
C ILE A 239 -5.04 -4.37 -4.55
N GLY A 240 -5.91 -4.64 -5.53
CA GLY A 240 -5.49 -5.40 -6.71
C GLY A 240 -6.57 -5.61 -7.76
N ALA A 241 -7.46 -4.63 -7.95
CA ALA A 241 -8.50 -4.59 -8.98
C ALA A 241 -9.27 -5.90 -9.14
N ALA A 242 -10.23 -6.18 -8.25
CA ALA A 242 -11.03 -7.40 -8.30
C ALA A 242 -12.27 -7.22 -9.20
N ASN A 243 -12.63 -8.27 -9.94
CA ASN A 243 -13.96 -8.37 -10.53
C ASN A 243 -14.96 -8.63 -9.41
N LEU A 244 -15.59 -7.57 -8.91
CA LEU A 244 -16.74 -7.69 -8.04
C LEU A 244 -17.93 -8.06 -8.91
N LEU A 245 -18.77 -8.99 -8.49
CA LEU A 245 -19.88 -9.55 -9.27
C LEU A 245 -21.07 -9.78 -8.35
N GLU A 246 -22.25 -9.26 -8.71
CA GLU A 246 -23.45 -9.52 -7.92
C GLU A 246 -23.95 -10.93 -8.23
N ALA A 247 -24.27 -11.67 -7.18
CA ALA A 247 -24.76 -13.03 -7.30
C ALA A 247 -25.85 -13.31 -6.26
N GLU A 248 -26.66 -14.33 -6.53
CA GLU A 248 -27.69 -14.80 -5.61
C GLU A 248 -27.31 -16.18 -5.08
N ALA A 249 -27.49 -16.40 -3.78
CA ALA A 249 -27.26 -17.72 -3.18
C ALA A 249 -28.11 -18.80 -3.86
N ALA A 250 -27.47 -19.86 -4.33
CA ALA A 250 -28.10 -21.02 -4.98
C ALA A 250 -28.04 -22.30 -4.11
N GLY A 251 -27.64 -22.18 -2.84
CA GLY A 251 -27.53 -23.28 -1.88
C GLY A 251 -26.09 -23.74 -1.67
N ARG A 252 -25.91 -25.05 -1.49
CA ARG A 252 -24.60 -25.68 -1.28
C ARG A 252 -24.41 -26.86 -2.23
N ASP A 253 -23.17 -27.07 -2.62
CA ASP A 253 -22.72 -28.25 -3.35
C ASP A 253 -21.59 -28.91 -2.53
N GLY A 254 -21.94 -29.95 -1.77
CA GLY A 254 -21.05 -30.54 -0.78
C GLY A 254 -20.57 -29.51 0.25
N ALA A 255 -19.26 -29.30 0.33
CA ALA A 255 -18.62 -28.32 1.22
C ALA A 255 -18.61 -26.89 0.65
N LEU A 256 -18.95 -26.71 -0.63
CA LEU A 256 -18.87 -25.43 -1.33
C LEU A 256 -20.21 -24.69 -1.27
N ALA A 257 -20.17 -23.36 -1.20
CA ALA A 257 -21.36 -22.53 -1.40
C ALA A 257 -21.58 -22.27 -2.89
N ALA A 258 -22.81 -22.41 -3.36
CA ALA A 258 -23.19 -22.20 -4.75
C ALA A 258 -23.91 -20.86 -4.91
N PHE A 259 -23.63 -20.16 -6.01
CA PHE A 259 -24.18 -18.84 -6.32
C PHE A 259 -24.58 -18.77 -7.79
N ARG A 260 -25.76 -18.21 -8.07
CA ARG A 260 -26.19 -17.87 -9.43
C ARG A 260 -25.58 -16.53 -9.82
N LEU A 261 -24.83 -16.54 -10.91
CA LEU A 261 -24.17 -15.39 -11.52
C LEU A 261 -24.59 -15.32 -12.99
N GLY A 262 -25.48 -14.39 -13.32
CA GLY A 262 -26.12 -14.36 -14.64
C GLY A 262 -26.79 -15.70 -14.96
N GLY A 263 -26.46 -16.27 -16.12
CA GLY A 263 -26.96 -17.58 -16.57
C GLY A 263 -26.25 -18.82 -15.99
N THR A 264 -25.22 -18.66 -15.15
CA THR A 264 -24.39 -19.77 -14.65
C THR A 264 -24.40 -19.91 -13.13
N VAL A 265 -23.94 -21.05 -12.62
CA VAL A 265 -23.74 -21.31 -11.18
C VAL A 265 -22.25 -21.46 -10.90
N VAL A 266 -21.75 -20.68 -9.95
CA VAL A 266 -20.37 -20.70 -9.47
C VAL A 266 -20.30 -21.14 -8.01
N ARG A 267 -19.21 -21.80 -7.65
CA ARG A 267 -18.96 -22.39 -6.34
C ARG A 267 -17.79 -21.69 -5.67
N SER A 268 -17.95 -21.33 -4.40
CA SER A 268 -16.86 -20.80 -3.56
C SER A 268 -16.57 -21.74 -2.40
N ALA A 269 -15.28 -21.95 -2.12
CA ALA A 269 -14.80 -22.67 -0.94
C ALA A 269 -14.73 -21.78 0.31
N ARG A 270 -14.88 -20.45 0.15
CA ARG A 270 -14.76 -19.48 1.23
C ARG A 270 -16.11 -19.26 1.91
N VAL A 271 -16.51 -20.23 2.74
CA VAL A 271 -17.77 -20.15 3.49
C VAL A 271 -17.52 -19.81 4.95
N ALA A 272 -17.91 -18.60 5.36
CA ALA A 272 -17.87 -18.15 6.74
C ALA A 272 -19.08 -18.67 7.55
N SER A 273 -19.14 -19.98 7.81
CA SER A 273 -20.03 -20.67 8.78
C SER A 273 -21.56 -20.47 8.77
N ALA A 274 -22.13 -19.45 8.12
CA ALA A 274 -23.56 -19.18 8.07
C ALA A 274 -24.19 -19.75 6.79
N ALA A 275 -25.49 -20.06 6.85
CA ALA A 275 -26.27 -20.41 5.67
C ALA A 275 -26.18 -19.26 4.66
N VAL A 276 -25.61 -19.53 3.48
CA VAL A 276 -25.54 -18.55 2.41
C VAL A 276 -26.95 -18.38 1.86
N THR A 277 -27.58 -17.26 2.18
CA THR A 277 -28.93 -16.92 1.73
C THR A 277 -28.95 -15.49 1.20
N GLY A 278 -29.71 -15.25 0.13
CA GLY A 278 -29.91 -13.92 -0.44
C GLY A 278 -28.79 -13.44 -1.36
N LYS A 279 -28.68 -12.12 -1.52
CA LYS A 279 -27.70 -11.48 -2.40
C LYS A 279 -26.29 -11.54 -1.79
N ALA A 280 -25.29 -11.71 -2.65
CA ALA A 280 -23.88 -11.70 -2.30
C ALA A 280 -23.08 -10.96 -3.38
N ILE A 281 -21.87 -10.53 -3.01
CA ILE A 281 -20.87 -10.04 -3.95
C ILE A 281 -19.75 -11.08 -4.01
N LEU A 282 -19.48 -11.59 -5.20
CA LEU A 282 -18.34 -12.45 -5.49
C LEU A 282 -17.19 -11.59 -6.00
N GLY A 283 -15.98 -11.82 -5.50
CA GLY A 283 -14.77 -11.18 -6.01
C GLY A 283 -13.91 -12.20 -6.73
N ILE A 284 -13.52 -11.92 -7.98
CA ILE A 284 -12.57 -12.74 -8.74
C ILE A 284 -11.42 -11.85 -9.20
N ARG A 285 -10.20 -12.18 -8.80
CA ARG A 285 -9.04 -11.43 -9.26
C ARG A 285 -8.74 -11.76 -10.74
N PRO A 286 -8.36 -10.77 -11.58
CA PRO A 286 -8.09 -10.99 -12.99
C PRO A 286 -7.05 -12.08 -13.27
N GLU A 287 -6.02 -12.18 -12.44
CA GLU A 287 -4.94 -13.17 -12.59
C GLU A 287 -5.30 -14.57 -12.08
N ARG A 288 -6.52 -14.76 -11.52
CA ARG A 288 -7.04 -16.06 -11.06
C ARG A 288 -7.90 -16.78 -12.09
N PHE A 289 -8.08 -16.18 -13.27
CA PHE A 289 -8.65 -16.89 -14.40
C PHE A 289 -7.61 -17.82 -15.02
N LEU A 290 -8.03 -19.05 -15.32
CA LEU A 290 -7.21 -20.08 -15.93
C LEU A 290 -7.82 -20.50 -17.27
N VAL A 291 -6.97 -20.84 -18.25
CA VAL A 291 -7.44 -21.36 -19.55
C VAL A 291 -7.94 -22.79 -19.43
N SER A 292 -7.38 -23.56 -18.50
CA SER A 292 -7.83 -24.89 -18.11
C SER A 292 -7.90 -24.96 -16.59
N GLY A 293 -8.91 -25.67 -16.07
CA GLY A 293 -9.11 -25.83 -14.63
C GLY A 293 -9.23 -27.29 -14.22
N THR A 294 -9.28 -27.53 -12.91
CA THR A 294 -9.62 -28.83 -12.35
C THR A 294 -11.09 -29.20 -12.62
N GLU A 295 -11.49 -30.45 -12.34
CA GLU A 295 -12.90 -30.87 -12.42
C GLU A 295 -13.82 -30.04 -11.52
N THR A 296 -13.30 -29.53 -10.41
CA THR A 296 -14.02 -28.70 -9.45
C THR A 296 -14.03 -27.20 -9.81
N ALA A 297 -13.25 -26.80 -10.82
CA ALA A 297 -13.14 -25.40 -11.21
C ALA A 297 -14.44 -24.88 -11.82
N ASN A 298 -14.75 -23.63 -11.53
CA ASN A 298 -15.90 -22.95 -12.10
C ASN A 298 -15.61 -22.59 -13.55
N ARG A 299 -16.31 -23.23 -14.49
CA ARG A 299 -16.19 -22.93 -15.92
C ARG A 299 -17.13 -21.79 -16.30
N LEU A 300 -16.57 -20.72 -16.86
CA LEU A 300 -17.27 -19.54 -17.32
C LEU A 300 -17.13 -19.44 -18.84
N ALA A 301 -18.27 -19.44 -19.55
CA ALA A 301 -18.33 -19.15 -20.97
C ALA A 301 -18.45 -17.63 -21.14
N LEU A 302 -17.49 -17.03 -21.83
CA LEU A 302 -17.29 -15.59 -21.91
C LEU A 302 -17.12 -15.17 -23.37
N THR A 303 -17.46 -13.91 -23.67
CA THR A 303 -17.18 -13.29 -24.97
C THR A 303 -16.10 -12.22 -24.80
N ILE A 304 -15.07 -12.27 -25.64
CA ILE A 304 -14.00 -11.28 -25.65
C ILE A 304 -14.58 -9.98 -26.22
N LYS A 305 -14.50 -8.90 -25.45
CA LYS A 305 -14.86 -7.56 -25.90
C LYS A 305 -13.65 -6.79 -26.39
N GLU A 306 -12.52 -6.89 -25.69
CA GLU A 306 -11.29 -6.17 -26.03
C GLU A 306 -10.05 -6.97 -25.58
N VAL A 307 -8.93 -6.79 -26.28
CA VAL A 307 -7.66 -7.46 -26.01
C VAL A 307 -6.55 -6.43 -25.85
N LEU A 308 -6.04 -6.28 -24.63
CA LEU A 308 -4.96 -5.35 -24.30
C LEU A 308 -3.65 -6.11 -24.14
N PHE A 309 -2.63 -5.70 -24.89
CA PHE A 309 -1.31 -6.31 -24.84
C PHE A 309 -0.39 -5.59 -23.84
N HIS A 310 0.06 -6.31 -22.82
CA HIS A 310 0.99 -5.82 -21.80
C HIS A 310 2.32 -6.62 -21.81
N GLY A 311 2.86 -6.90 -23.00
CA GLY A 311 4.15 -7.57 -23.13
C GLY A 311 4.07 -9.10 -22.95
N ASP A 312 4.35 -9.57 -21.74
CA ASP A 312 4.30 -11.00 -21.37
C ASP A 312 2.90 -11.46 -20.95
N ARG A 313 2.00 -10.50 -20.70
CA ARG A 313 0.59 -10.73 -20.34
C ARG A 313 -0.39 -10.15 -21.36
N LEU A 314 -1.55 -10.79 -21.42
CA LEU A 314 -2.75 -10.29 -22.08
C LEU A 314 -3.77 -9.91 -21.02
N ARG A 315 -4.32 -8.70 -21.11
CA ARG A 315 -5.48 -8.31 -20.33
C ARG A 315 -6.70 -8.34 -21.24
N LEU A 316 -7.65 -9.19 -20.89
CA LEU A 316 -8.89 -9.40 -21.65
C LEU A 316 -10.03 -8.66 -20.96
N GLU A 317 -10.79 -7.86 -21.71
CA GLU A 317 -12.12 -7.42 -21.28
C GLU A 317 -13.15 -8.43 -21.79
N LEU A 318 -13.95 -8.96 -20.88
CA LEU A 318 -14.78 -10.14 -21.09
C LEU A 318 -16.23 -9.85 -20.70
N MET A 319 -17.18 -10.39 -21.45
CA MET A 319 -18.61 -10.32 -21.14
C MET A 319 -19.11 -11.69 -20.72
N LEU A 320 -19.90 -11.73 -19.64
CA LEU A 320 -20.63 -12.92 -19.20
C LEU A 320 -22.13 -12.69 -19.40
N GLU A 321 -22.81 -13.65 -20.01
CA GLU A 321 -24.25 -13.56 -20.25
C GLU A 321 -25.04 -13.40 -18.93
N GLY A 322 -25.91 -12.40 -18.87
CA GLY A 322 -26.68 -12.06 -17.67
C GLY A 322 -25.92 -11.24 -16.63
N VAL A 323 -24.73 -10.72 -16.97
CA VAL A 323 -23.97 -9.77 -16.14
C VAL A 323 -23.75 -8.47 -16.92
N ASP A 324 -24.31 -7.36 -16.43
CA ASP A 324 -24.36 -6.07 -17.14
C ASP A 324 -23.04 -5.28 -17.12
N ARG A 325 -21.95 -5.87 -16.63
CA ARG A 325 -20.63 -5.24 -16.55
C ARG A 325 -19.53 -6.15 -17.10
N PRO A 326 -18.47 -5.57 -17.70
CA PRO A 326 -17.34 -6.35 -18.13
C PRO A 326 -16.57 -6.94 -16.95
N LEU A 327 -15.95 -8.10 -17.20
CA LEU A 327 -14.97 -8.74 -16.37
C LEU A 327 -13.59 -8.55 -17.00
N PHE A 328 -12.55 -8.60 -16.17
CA PHE A 328 -11.16 -8.55 -16.60
C PHE A 328 -10.45 -9.84 -16.23
N ALA A 329 -9.74 -10.43 -17.17
CA ALA A 329 -8.79 -11.51 -16.92
C ALA A 329 -7.38 -11.07 -17.32
N GLU A 330 -6.37 -11.48 -16.55
CA GLU A 330 -4.96 -11.34 -16.89
C GLU A 330 -4.34 -12.71 -17.08
N LEU A 331 -3.93 -13.01 -18.31
CA LEU A 331 -3.39 -14.31 -18.69
C LEU A 331 -1.94 -14.15 -19.17
N PRO A 332 -1.02 -15.06 -18.81
CA PRO A 332 0.26 -15.17 -19.48
C PRO A 332 0.03 -15.41 -20.98
N ARG A 333 0.84 -14.78 -21.84
CA ARG A 333 0.70 -14.96 -23.29
C ARG A 333 0.90 -16.42 -23.74
N THR A 334 1.66 -17.18 -22.96
CA THR A 334 1.93 -18.61 -23.17
C THR A 334 0.82 -19.54 -22.67
N ALA A 335 -0.15 -19.03 -21.90
CA ALA A 335 -1.21 -19.85 -21.32
C ALA A 335 -2.25 -20.30 -22.37
N LEU A 336 -2.29 -19.64 -23.52
CA LEU A 336 -3.30 -19.84 -24.54
C LEU A 336 -2.77 -20.78 -25.64
N PRO A 337 -3.59 -21.74 -26.12
CA PRO A 337 -3.21 -22.59 -27.25
C PRO A 337 -2.89 -21.76 -28.50
N PRO A 338 -1.89 -22.15 -29.32
CA PRO A 338 -1.41 -21.38 -30.47
C PRO A 338 -2.51 -20.96 -31.46
N ASP A 339 -3.55 -21.79 -31.60
CA ASP A 339 -4.63 -21.62 -32.59
C ASP A 339 -5.93 -21.05 -31.99
N SER A 340 -5.90 -20.54 -30.76
CA SER A 340 -7.09 -19.93 -30.16
C SER A 340 -7.32 -18.53 -30.74
N PRO A 341 -8.47 -18.22 -31.34
CA PRO A 341 -8.78 -16.86 -31.80
C PRO A 341 -8.95 -15.96 -30.57
N ILE A 342 -8.02 -15.02 -30.38
CA ILE A 342 -8.09 -14.02 -29.31
C ILE A 342 -8.33 -12.66 -29.96
N GLU A 343 -9.58 -12.48 -30.35
CA GLU A 343 -10.05 -11.26 -31.01
C GLU A 343 -11.42 -10.85 -30.45
N PRO A 344 -11.74 -9.55 -30.47
CA PRO A 344 -13.07 -9.07 -30.11
C PRO A 344 -14.19 -9.83 -30.83
N GLY A 345 -15.19 -10.28 -30.08
CA GLY A 345 -16.33 -11.07 -30.54
C GLY A 345 -16.16 -12.58 -30.40
N ALA A 346 -14.93 -13.09 -30.23
CA ALA A 346 -14.69 -14.51 -30.06
C ALA A 346 -15.18 -15.02 -28.68
N GLY A 347 -15.67 -16.26 -28.64
CA GLY A 347 -16.02 -16.95 -27.39
C GLY A 347 -14.79 -17.61 -26.75
N ILE A 348 -14.65 -17.48 -25.44
CA ILE A 348 -13.60 -18.12 -24.64
C ILE A 348 -14.20 -18.76 -23.39
N ALA A 349 -13.70 -19.93 -23.01
CA ALA A 349 -14.02 -20.56 -21.74
C ALA A 349 -12.85 -20.38 -20.78
N LEU A 350 -13.10 -19.76 -19.63
CA LEU A 350 -12.11 -19.61 -18.57
C LEU A 350 -12.59 -20.31 -17.30
N HIS A 351 -11.64 -20.69 -16.45
CA HIS A 351 -11.85 -21.43 -15.23
C HIS A 351 -11.39 -20.61 -14.02
N VAL A 352 -12.12 -20.73 -12.91
CA VAL A 352 -11.74 -20.12 -11.63
C VAL A 352 -11.89 -21.15 -10.52
N GLU A 353 -10.84 -21.37 -9.74
CA GLU A 353 -10.89 -22.32 -8.63
C GLU A 353 -11.82 -21.81 -7.52
N PRO A 354 -12.62 -22.68 -6.87
CA PRO A 354 -13.52 -22.27 -5.79
C PRO A 354 -12.84 -21.54 -4.63
N SER A 355 -11.57 -21.83 -4.36
CA SER A 355 -10.74 -21.16 -3.34
C SER A 355 -10.41 -19.70 -3.68
N ASP A 356 -10.46 -19.34 -4.97
CA ASP A 356 -10.07 -18.03 -5.47
C ASP A 356 -11.27 -17.09 -5.64
N ILE A 357 -12.48 -17.58 -5.40
CA ILE A 357 -13.70 -16.76 -5.34
C ILE A 357 -13.85 -16.17 -3.95
N LEU A 358 -13.54 -14.88 -3.84
CA LEU A 358 -13.83 -14.05 -2.67
C LEU A 358 -15.35 -13.94 -2.49
N LEU A 359 -15.79 -13.88 -1.23
CA LEU A 359 -17.20 -13.80 -0.89
C LEU A 359 -17.46 -12.67 0.10
N PHE A 360 -18.39 -11.78 -0.23
CA PHE A 360 -18.86 -10.71 0.64
C PHE A 360 -20.38 -10.78 0.77
N ALA A 361 -20.88 -10.54 1.98
CA ALA A 361 -22.32 -10.44 2.21
C ALA A 361 -22.93 -9.30 1.38
N GLY A 362 -24.16 -9.47 0.91
CA GLY A 362 -24.89 -8.43 0.18
C GLY A 362 -25.25 -7.25 1.07
N GLY A 363 -24.31 -6.32 1.20
CA GLY A 363 -24.46 -5.01 1.84
C GLY A 363 -23.63 -3.98 1.07
N SER A 364 -24.07 -2.73 1.07
CA SER A 364 -23.54 -1.60 0.28
C SER A 364 -22.01 -1.61 0.11
N THR A 365 -21.55 -1.33 -1.12
CA THR A 365 -20.14 -1.20 -1.54
C THR A 365 -19.43 0.03 -0.95
N ALA A 366 -19.82 0.51 0.23
CA ALA A 366 -19.36 1.78 0.81
C ALA A 366 -18.04 1.64 1.58
#